data_AF-A0A3P7L8J0-F1
#
_entry.id   AF-A0A3P7L8J0-F1
#
_cell.length_a   1.000
_cell.length_b   1.000
_cell.length_c   1.000
_cell.angle_alpha   90.00
_cell.angle_beta   90.00
_cell.angle_gamma   90.00
#
_symmetry.space_group_name_H-M   'P 1'
#
loop_
_entity.id
_entity.type
_entity.pdbx_description
1 polymer ?
#
loop_
_entity_poly.entity_id
_entity_poly.type
_entity_poly.pdbx_seq_one_letter_code
_entity_poly.pdbx_strand_id
1 'polypeptide(L)' 'MADVDALMKAIDKDNSGKIDAKELKAALSDLKLDDDVFQAFIDKHDKDGDGELDREELFEFFKSVVG' A
#
# COMPACT_ATOMS: atom_id res chain seq x y z
N MET A 1 -1.49 9.46 -13.54
CA MET A 1 -1.72 8.02 -13.22
C MET A 1 -0.41 7.23 -13.19
N ALA A 2 0.76 7.87 -13.00
CA ALA A 2 2.06 7.19 -13.05
C ALA A 2 2.62 6.86 -11.65
N ASP A 3 2.13 7.54 -10.62
CA ASP A 3 2.75 7.52 -9.29
C ASP A 3 2.43 6.23 -8.52
N VAL A 4 1.21 5.69 -8.64
CA VAL A 4 0.81 4.45 -7.97
C VAL A 4 1.48 3.23 -8.59
N ASP A 5 1.56 3.14 -9.91
CA ASP A 5 2.14 1.98 -10.60
C ASP A 5 3.66 1.88 -10.36
N ALA A 6 4.34 3.03 -10.33
CA ALA A 6 5.76 3.09 -10.00
C ALA A 6 6.03 2.72 -8.53
N LEU A 7 5.15 3.18 -7.63
CA LEU A 7 5.24 2.82 -6.23
C LEU A 7 4.94 1.33 -6.02
N MET A 8 3.87 0.80 -6.63
CA MET A 8 3.58 -0.64 -6.58
C MET A 8 4.78 -1.45 -7.06
N LYS A 9 5.37 -1.13 -8.21
CA LYS A 9 6.59 -1.84 -8.67
C LYS A 9 7.79 -1.71 -7.74
N ALA A 10 7.87 -0.65 -6.93
CA ALA A 10 8.96 -0.47 -5.97
C ALA A 10 8.74 -1.29 -4.70
N ILE A 11 7.48 -1.58 -4.36
CA ILE A 11 7.08 -2.23 -3.11
C ILE A 11 6.76 -3.72 -3.31
N ASP A 12 6.00 -4.05 -4.36
CA ASP A 12 5.65 -5.41 -4.84
C ASP A 12 6.94 -6.14 -5.26
N LYS A 13 7.56 -6.81 -4.28
CA LYS A 13 8.83 -7.54 -4.43
C LYS A 13 8.58 -8.86 -5.13
N ASP A 14 7.45 -9.49 -4.85
CA ASP A 14 7.10 -10.79 -5.39
C ASP A 14 6.42 -10.72 -6.77
N ASN A 15 6.08 -9.52 -7.23
CA ASN A 15 5.34 -9.25 -8.47
C ASN A 15 3.98 -9.97 -8.52
N SER A 16 3.35 -10.17 -7.35
CA SER A 16 2.00 -10.70 -7.24
C SER A 16 0.97 -9.75 -7.85
N GLY A 17 1.30 -8.46 -7.94
CA GLY A 17 0.39 -7.41 -8.37
C GLY A 17 -0.51 -6.88 -7.26
N LYS A 18 -0.35 -7.39 -6.03
CA LYS A 18 -0.90 -6.85 -4.78
C LYS A 18 0.26 -6.33 -3.93
N ILE A 19 -0.04 -5.62 -2.84
CA ILE A 19 0.95 -5.38 -1.81
C ILE A 19 0.45 -5.97 -0.50
N ASP A 20 1.13 -6.98 -0.01
CA ASP A 20 0.85 -7.54 1.30
C ASP A 20 1.45 -6.68 2.43
N ALA A 21 0.96 -6.90 3.65
CA ALA A 21 1.38 -6.11 4.79
C ALA A 21 2.90 -6.14 5.05
N LYS A 22 3.62 -7.21 4.65
CA LYS A 22 5.07 -7.31 4.85
C LYS A 22 5.82 -6.50 3.80
N GLU A 23 5.39 -6.56 2.55
CA GLU A 23 5.98 -5.77 1.46
C GLU A 23 5.80 -4.28 1.70
N LEU A 24 4.58 -3.87 2.06
CA LEU A 24 4.29 -2.48 2.38
C LEU A 24 5.09 -2.03 3.61
N LYS A 25 5.18 -2.85 4.66
CA LYS A 25 6.01 -2.55 5.85
C LYS A 25 7.50 -2.44 5.52
N ALA A 26 8.02 -3.26 4.61
CA ALA A 26 9.41 -3.18 4.17
C ALA A 26 9.68 -1.86 3.43
N ALA A 27 8.79 -1.46 2.53
CA ALA A 27 8.90 -0.18 1.84
C ALA A 27 8.69 1.03 2.75
N LEU A 28 7.77 0.92 3.72
CA LEU A 28 7.50 1.96 4.71
C LEU A 28 8.61 2.09 5.75
N SER A 29 9.35 1.01 6.03
CA SER A 29 10.56 1.05 6.84
C SER A 29 11.64 1.92 6.18
N ASP A 30 11.73 1.91 4.85
CA ASP A 30 12.58 2.81 4.08
C ASP A 30 12.08 4.28 4.16
N LEU A 31 10.76 4.48 4.25
CA LEU A 31 10.10 5.79 4.42
C LEU A 31 10.00 6.29 5.87
N LYS A 32 10.40 5.49 6.87
CA LYS A 32 10.24 5.76 8.32
C LYS A 32 8.81 6.12 8.73
N LEU A 33 7.82 5.43 8.18
CA LEU A 33 6.43 5.55 8.65
C LEU A 33 6.17 4.59 9.81
N ASP A 34 5.46 5.07 10.84
CA ASP A 34 5.13 4.30 12.04
C ASP A 34 4.15 3.15 11.74
N ASP A 35 4.36 2.00 12.41
CA ASP A 35 3.51 0.81 12.31
C ASP A 35 2.03 1.11 12.65
N ASP A 36 1.77 2.08 13.52
CA ASP A 36 0.43 2.50 13.92
C ASP A 36 -0.32 3.20 12.77
N VAL A 37 0.40 4.05 12.02
CA VAL A 37 -0.11 4.73 10.81
C VAL A 37 -0.38 3.71 9.73
N PHE A 38 0.50 2.70 9.62
CA PHE A 38 0.36 1.61 8.68
C PHE A 38 -0.85 0.71 8.98
N GLN A 39 -1.05 0.32 10.24
CA GLN A 39 -2.17 -0.52 10.63
C GLN A 39 -3.50 0.22 10.42
N ALA A 40 -3.57 1.49 10.82
CA ALA A 40 -4.73 2.34 10.55
C ALA A 40 -4.95 2.59 9.05
N PHE A 41 -3.88 2.51 8.26
CA PHE A 41 -3.95 2.65 6.81
C PHE A 41 -4.58 1.43 6.15
N ILE A 42 -4.10 0.23 6.49
CA ILE A 42 -4.69 -1.04 6.03
C ILE A 42 -6.15 -1.11 6.48
N ASP A 43 -6.44 -0.96 7.76
CA ASP A 43 -7.81 -1.09 8.31
C ASP A 43 -8.84 -0.14 7.64
N LYS A 44 -8.37 0.99 7.09
CA LYS A 44 -9.21 1.98 6.43
C LYS A 44 -9.41 1.72 4.92
N HIS A 45 -8.48 1.04 4.26
CA HIS A 45 -8.47 0.87 2.80
C HIS A 45 -8.63 -0.57 2.35
N ASP A 46 -8.29 -1.53 3.19
CA ASP A 46 -8.58 -2.95 3.06
C ASP A 46 -10.10 -3.16 3.19
N LYS A 47 -10.78 -3.14 2.04
CA LYS A 47 -12.24 -3.24 1.98
C LYS A 47 -12.71 -4.69 2.00
N ASP A 48 -11.86 -5.60 1.56
CA ASP A 48 -12.17 -7.03 1.52
C ASP A 48 -11.76 -7.76 2.81
N GLY A 49 -10.92 -7.13 3.64
CA GLY A 49 -10.44 -7.63 4.92
C GLY A 49 -9.41 -8.74 4.76
N ASP A 50 -8.74 -8.84 3.62
CA ASP A 50 -7.73 -9.86 3.35
C ASP A 50 -6.37 -9.53 3.99
N GLY A 51 -6.20 -8.31 4.49
CA GLY A 51 -4.96 -7.82 5.12
C GLY A 51 -3.88 -7.46 4.11
N GLU A 52 -4.21 -7.45 2.83
CA GLU A 52 -3.41 -7.01 1.69
C GLU A 52 -4.09 -5.76 1.10
N LEU A 53 -3.37 -5.04 0.23
CA LEU A 53 -3.98 -3.97 -0.56
C LEU A 53 -3.75 -4.28 -2.01
N ASP A 54 -4.84 -4.42 -2.75
CA ASP A 54 -4.74 -4.62 -4.19
C ASP A 54 -4.63 -3.30 -4.96
N ARG A 55 -4.44 -3.42 -6.28
CA ARG A 55 -4.17 -2.26 -7.15
C ARG A 55 -5.27 -1.21 -7.05
N GLU A 56 -6.52 -1.64 -6.93
CA GLU A 56 -7.66 -0.73 -6.91
C GLU A 56 -7.73 0.03 -5.59
N GLU A 57 -7.49 -0.66 -4.48
CA GLU A 57 -7.47 -0.08 -3.13
C GLU A 57 -6.32 0.93 -2.95
N LEU A 58 -5.11 0.59 -3.40
CA LEU A 58 -3.98 1.51 -3.41
C LEU A 58 -4.22 2.73 -4.30
N PHE A 59 -4.85 2.53 -5.46
CA PHE A 59 -5.12 3.62 -6.38
C PHE A 59 -6.14 4.62 -5.81
N GLU A 60 -7.21 4.12 -5.19
CA GLU A 60 -8.20 4.97 -4.51
C GLU A 60 -7.58 5.70 -3.30
N PHE A 61 -6.69 5.04 -2.56
CA PHE A 61 -5.94 5.69 -1.48
C PHE A 61 -5.09 6.87 -1.95
N PHE A 62 -4.19 6.65 -2.92
CA PHE A 62 -3.25 7.68 -3.36
C PHE A 62 -3.98 8.89 -3.93
N LYS A 63 -5.11 8.64 -4.60
CA LYS A 63 -6.00 9.68 -5.10
C LYS A 63 -6.69 10.47 -3.96
N SER A 64 -6.93 9.86 -2.81
CA SER A 64 -7.52 10.49 -1.62
C SER A 64 -6.50 11.26 -0.78
N VAL A 65 -5.23 10.85 -0.77
CA VAL A 65 -4.14 11.50 0.00
C VAL A 65 -3.40 12.58 -0.77
N VAL A 66 -3.25 12.44 -2.10
CA VAL A 66 -2.56 13.41 -2.96
C VAL A 66 -3.54 14.38 -3.66
N GLY A 67 -4.83 14.27 -3.35
CA GLY A 67 -5.91 15.15 -3.84
C GLY A 67 -6.21 16.32 -2.92
#